data_AF-A0A813LSZ7-F1
#
_entry.id   AF-A0A813LSZ7-F1
#
_cell.length_a   1.000
_cell.length_b   1.000
_cell.length_c   1.000
_cell.angle_alpha   90.00
_cell.angle_beta   90.00
_cell.angle_gamma   90.00
#
_symmetry.space_group_name_H-M   'P 1'
#
loop_
_entity.id
_entity.type
_entity.pdbx_description
1 polymer ?
#
loop_
_entity_poly.entity_id
_entity_poly.type
_entity_poly.pdbx_seq_one_letter_code
_entity_poly.pdbx_strand_id
1 'polypeptide(L)'
;MRPVTCRWPLPILVMLAILALRTAPLAFRPIRATCSRRQVMGGFTGGALGLSGWGGRREPAVAEVWGSLGNGLQFFDFISGTGAEAREGLRVSIQWSGRLFSKQGLSYGRCADAECELRFRVGDGSTILGLDQGVRGMREGGVRRLIIPPPLAYQEGKLLQPLPESDDMKRRLYSTVFNKVRVANGEGDTLGTISLDVSLKRVRTG
;
A
#
# COMPACT_ATOMS: atom_id res chain seq x y z
N MET A 1 66.85 -22.29 -2.38
CA MET A 1 67.11 -23.16 -1.23
C MET A 1 65.83 -23.25 -0.38
N ARG A 2 65.21 -24.44 -0.32
CA ARG A 2 64.24 -24.85 0.75
C ARG A 2 65.09 -25.35 1.94
N PRO A 3 64.65 -25.37 3.22
CA PRO A 3 63.49 -26.15 3.74
C PRO A 3 62.75 -25.37 4.88
N VAL A 4 61.76 -25.82 5.67
CA VAL A 4 61.35 -27.14 6.16
C VAL A 4 59.85 -27.08 6.51
N THR A 5 59.18 -28.20 6.24
CA THR A 5 57.80 -28.59 6.58
C THR A 5 57.61 -28.92 8.08
N CYS A 6 56.38 -28.82 8.60
CA CYS A 6 55.74 -29.78 9.54
C CYS A 6 54.25 -29.38 9.68
N ARG A 7 53.24 -30.10 9.19
CA ARG A 7 52.76 -31.48 9.46
C ARG A 7 51.98 -31.59 10.78
N TRP A 8 50.65 -31.43 10.68
CA TRP A 8 49.52 -32.22 11.23
C TRP A 8 49.83 -33.22 12.35
N PRO A 9 48.94 -33.43 13.36
CA PRO A 9 47.76 -34.27 13.10
C PRO A 9 46.49 -34.04 13.96
N LEU A 10 45.35 -34.45 13.39
CA LEU A 10 44.19 -35.00 14.11
C LEU A 10 44.55 -36.39 14.68
N PRO A 11 43.99 -36.77 15.83
CA PRO A 11 43.23 -38.03 15.93
C PRO A 11 41.94 -37.83 16.78
N ILE A 12 40.72 -38.21 16.39
CA ILE A 12 40.10 -39.54 16.23
C ILE A 12 40.20 -40.46 17.48
N LEU A 13 39.04 -40.57 18.17
CA LEU A 13 38.50 -41.67 19.02
C LEU A 13 39.35 -42.14 20.25
N VAL A 14 38.83 -42.42 21.45
CA VAL A 14 37.94 -43.55 21.86
C VAL A 14 37.54 -43.40 23.36
N MET A 15 36.27 -43.76 23.68
CA MET A 15 35.70 -44.34 24.93
C MET A 15 35.28 -43.55 26.21
N LEU A 16 33.96 -43.57 26.41
CA LEU A 16 33.17 -44.06 27.57
C LEU A 16 33.43 -43.51 28.99
N ALA A 17 32.43 -42.77 29.51
CA ALA A 17 31.85 -43.06 30.83
C ALA A 17 30.42 -42.50 30.95
N ILE A 18 29.54 -43.37 31.44
CA ILE A 18 28.10 -43.27 31.69
C ILE A 18 27.78 -42.22 32.77
N LEU A 19 26.76 -41.37 32.56
CA LEU A 19 25.79 -41.09 33.63
C LEU A 19 24.45 -40.57 33.09
N ALA A 20 23.41 -41.33 33.39
CA ALA A 20 22.02 -41.08 33.04
C ALA A 20 21.40 -39.96 33.87
N LEU A 21 20.85 -38.92 33.23
CA LEU A 21 19.81 -38.09 33.84
C LEU A 21 18.67 -37.83 32.85
N ARG A 22 17.63 -38.67 33.02
CA ARG A 22 16.20 -38.36 32.95
C ARG A 22 15.78 -37.15 32.09
N THR A 23 15.28 -37.46 30.91
CA THR A 23 14.33 -36.63 30.17
C THR A 23 13.03 -36.48 30.96
N ALA A 24 12.73 -35.27 31.44
CA ALA A 24 11.42 -34.91 31.96
C ALA A 24 10.56 -34.35 30.81
N PRO A 25 9.39 -34.91 30.50
CA PRO A 25 8.50 -34.35 29.49
C PRO A 25 7.81 -33.09 30.04
N LEU A 26 7.90 -31.99 29.30
CA LEU A 26 7.10 -30.79 29.48
C LEU A 26 5.63 -31.12 29.18
N ALA A 27 4.91 -31.56 30.20
CA ALA A 27 3.46 -31.72 30.17
C ALA A 27 2.81 -30.33 30.10
N PHE A 28 2.37 -29.95 28.90
CA PHE A 28 1.43 -28.85 28.66
C PHE A 28 0.17 -29.09 29.50
N ARG A 29 0.01 -28.35 30.60
CA ARG A 29 -1.22 -28.33 31.39
C ARG A 29 -2.16 -27.27 30.78
N PRO A 30 -3.35 -27.64 30.28
CA PRO A 30 -4.31 -26.66 29.83
C PRO A 30 -4.83 -25.86 31.03
N ILE A 31 -4.74 -24.54 30.94
CA ILE A 31 -5.33 -23.59 31.88
C ILE A 31 -6.85 -23.70 31.74
N ARG A 32 -7.48 -24.55 32.56
CA ARG A 32 -8.92 -24.48 32.81
C ARG A 32 -9.18 -23.24 33.65
N ALA A 33 -9.65 -22.17 33.01
CA ALA A 33 -10.22 -21.03 33.71
C ALA A 33 -11.49 -21.48 34.44
N THR A 34 -11.37 -21.81 35.72
CA THR A 34 -12.52 -21.90 36.64
C THR A 34 -12.99 -20.50 36.94
N CYS A 35 -13.95 -20.00 36.16
CA CYS A 35 -14.69 -18.80 36.55
C CYS A 35 -15.66 -19.20 37.66
N SER A 36 -15.33 -18.77 38.88
CA SER A 36 -16.12 -18.93 40.09
C SER A 36 -17.54 -18.38 39.89
N ARG A 37 -18.51 -19.28 40.00
CA ARG A 37 -19.94 -18.98 40.11
C ARG A 37 -20.17 -18.34 41.47
N ARG A 38 -20.00 -17.02 41.56
CA ARG A 38 -20.43 -16.25 42.73
C ARG A 38 -21.95 -16.07 42.64
N GLN A 39 -22.63 -16.86 43.44
CA GLN A 39 -24.05 -16.78 43.72
C GLN A 39 -24.33 -15.46 44.47
N VAL A 40 -25.08 -14.55 43.85
CA VAL A 40 -25.74 -13.44 44.53
C VAL A 40 -27.23 -13.58 44.23
N MET A 41 -27.97 -14.10 45.21
CA MET A 41 -29.41 -13.89 45.29
C MET A 41 -29.64 -12.48 45.83
N GLY A 42 -30.40 -11.69 45.08
CA GLY A 42 -30.91 -10.40 45.50
C GLY A 42 -31.95 -9.94 44.48
N GLY A 43 -33.22 -10.13 44.81
CA GLY A 43 -34.34 -9.80 43.94
C GLY A 43 -34.42 -8.30 43.66
N PHE A 44 -34.67 -7.96 42.40
CA PHE A 44 -35.22 -6.68 41.99
C PHE A 44 -36.38 -6.98 41.05
N THR A 45 -37.57 -7.06 41.64
CA THR A 45 -38.85 -6.91 40.96
C THR A 45 -39.10 -5.44 40.71
N GLY A 46 -39.28 -5.05 39.44
CA GLY A 46 -39.96 -3.79 39.09
C GLY A 46 -39.29 -3.00 37.97
N GLY A 47 -40.02 -2.76 36.88
CA GLY A 47 -39.76 -1.66 35.96
C GLY A 47 -39.41 -2.08 34.53
N ALA A 48 -40.45 -2.40 33.74
CA ALA A 48 -40.37 -2.40 32.29
C ALA A 48 -40.17 -0.97 31.77
N LEU A 49 -39.04 -0.67 31.12
CA LEU A 49 -38.90 0.46 30.20
C LEU A 49 -37.89 0.09 29.10
N GLY A 50 -38.45 -0.15 27.91
CA GLY A 50 -37.86 -0.08 26.57
C GLY A 50 -36.36 -0.35 26.42
N LEU A 51 -36.02 -1.58 26.04
CA LEU A 51 -34.84 -1.81 25.22
C LEU A 51 -35.08 -1.12 23.87
N SER A 52 -34.66 0.14 23.73
CA SER A 52 -34.40 0.74 22.42
C SER A 52 -33.17 0.08 21.80
N GLY A 53 -33.32 -1.20 21.48
CA GLY A 53 -32.41 -1.89 20.58
C GLY A 53 -32.67 -1.41 19.16
N TRP A 54 -32.19 -0.23 18.78
CA TRP A 54 -32.09 0.27 17.40
C TRP A 54 -30.85 1.15 17.33
N GLY A 55 -29.91 0.98 16.43
CA GLY A 55 -29.65 -0.05 15.45
C GLY A 55 -28.26 0.33 14.98
N GLY A 56 -27.30 -0.56 15.17
CA GLY A 56 -25.97 -0.37 14.60
C GLY A 56 -26.17 -0.17 13.11
N ARG A 57 -26.07 1.09 12.67
CA ARG A 57 -26.10 1.46 11.26
C ARG A 57 -24.91 0.72 10.68
N ARG A 58 -25.14 -0.44 10.06
CA ARG A 58 -24.14 -1.11 9.26
C ARG A 58 -23.89 -0.14 8.12
N GLU A 59 -22.81 0.64 8.25
CA GLU A 59 -22.23 1.41 7.16
C GLU A 59 -22.19 0.46 5.95
N PRO A 60 -22.79 0.80 4.81
CA PRO A 60 -22.75 -0.09 3.66
C PRO A 60 -21.28 -0.33 3.32
N ALA A 61 -20.83 -1.57 3.50
CA ALA A 61 -19.56 -2.02 2.95
C ALA A 61 -19.71 -1.94 1.43
N VAL A 62 -19.32 -0.79 0.88
CA VAL A 62 -19.17 -0.60 -0.56
C VAL A 62 -18.24 -1.71 -1.03
N ALA A 63 -18.76 -2.65 -1.80
CA ALA A 63 -17.97 -3.69 -2.42
C ALA A 63 -16.84 -3.01 -3.20
N GLU A 64 -15.60 -3.37 -2.92
CA GLU A 64 -14.44 -2.78 -3.60
C GLU A 64 -14.42 -3.25 -5.06
N VAL A 65 -15.13 -2.54 -5.93
CA VAL A 65 -15.13 -2.83 -7.37
C VAL A 65 -13.95 -2.11 -8.00
N TRP A 66 -12.92 -2.88 -8.34
CA TRP A 66 -11.78 -2.41 -9.10
C TRP A 66 -12.11 -2.34 -10.58
N GLY A 67 -11.95 -1.15 -11.18
CA GLY A 67 -11.94 -0.98 -12.62
C GLY A 67 -10.56 -1.29 -13.18
N SER A 68 -10.49 -1.87 -14.39
CA SER A 68 -9.24 -2.08 -15.10
C SER A 68 -9.37 -1.59 -16.54
N LEU A 69 -8.38 -0.81 -16.97
CA LEU A 69 -8.18 -0.52 -18.37
C LEU A 69 -7.25 -1.61 -18.93
N GLY A 70 -7.53 -2.12 -20.13
CA GLY A 70 -6.86 -3.27 -20.75
C GLY A 70 -5.34 -3.15 -20.97
N ASN A 71 -4.73 -2.05 -20.53
CA ASN A 71 -3.31 -1.77 -20.50
C ASN A 71 -2.66 -2.02 -19.12
N GLY A 72 -3.36 -2.68 -18.20
CA GLY A 72 -2.86 -3.02 -16.87
C GLY A 72 -3.01 -1.90 -15.83
N LEU A 73 -3.56 -0.74 -16.21
CA LEU A 73 -3.94 0.30 -15.28
C LEU A 73 -5.19 -0.16 -14.51
N GLN A 74 -5.12 -0.13 -13.18
CA GLN A 74 -6.27 -0.40 -12.33
C GLN A 74 -6.67 0.86 -11.57
N PHE A 75 -7.96 1.03 -11.33
CA PHE A 75 -8.46 2.15 -10.56
C PHE A 75 -9.58 1.72 -9.62
N PHE A 76 -9.68 2.46 -8.51
CA PHE A 76 -10.72 2.29 -7.52
C PHE A 76 -11.31 3.64 -7.14
N ASP A 77 -12.63 3.77 -7.24
CA ASP A 77 -13.36 4.98 -6.88
C ASP A 77 -13.83 4.90 -5.42
N PHE A 78 -13.22 5.71 -4.55
CA PHE A 78 -13.70 5.85 -3.17
C PHE A 78 -14.96 6.72 -3.12
N ILE A 79 -14.94 7.82 -3.86
CA ILE A 79 -16.00 8.81 -3.86
C ILE A 79 -16.23 9.21 -5.32
N SER A 80 -17.43 8.93 -5.81
CA SER A 80 -17.89 9.45 -7.11
C SER A 80 -18.30 10.91 -6.92
N GLY A 81 -17.58 11.82 -7.58
CA GLY A 81 -17.92 13.25 -7.55
C GLY A 81 -19.25 13.55 -8.23
N THR A 82 -19.83 14.72 -7.95
CA THR A 82 -21.13 15.15 -8.52
C THR A 82 -20.99 16.25 -9.58
N GLY A 83 -19.81 16.85 -9.71
CA GLY A 83 -19.61 17.97 -10.63
C GLY A 83 -19.27 17.55 -12.06
N ALA A 84 -18.60 18.46 -12.77
CA ALA A 84 -18.23 18.27 -14.16
C ALA A 84 -17.31 17.05 -14.33
N GLU A 85 -17.50 16.35 -15.45
CA GLU A 85 -16.71 15.19 -15.82
C GLU A 85 -15.39 15.63 -16.47
N ALA A 86 -14.27 15.07 -16.02
CA ALA A 86 -12.98 15.25 -16.64
C ALA A 86 -12.93 14.50 -17.98
N ARG A 87 -12.87 15.29 -19.06
CA ARG A 87 -12.76 14.83 -20.46
C ARG A 87 -11.44 15.27 -21.06
N GLU A 88 -11.02 14.58 -22.11
CA GLU A 88 -9.85 14.95 -22.88
C GLU A 88 -9.99 16.38 -23.44
N GLY A 89 -8.90 17.15 -23.35
CA GLY A 89 -8.85 18.54 -23.74
C GLY A 89 -9.32 19.54 -22.67
N LEU A 90 -9.90 19.10 -21.55
CA LEU A 90 -10.28 19.99 -20.44
C LEU A 90 -9.11 20.25 -19.49
N ARG A 91 -9.13 21.41 -18.80
CA ARG A 91 -8.15 21.75 -17.77
C ARG A 91 -8.68 21.32 -16.40
N VAL A 92 -7.89 20.53 -15.69
CA VAL A 92 -8.25 19.98 -14.38
C VAL A 92 -7.26 20.45 -13.30
N SER A 93 -7.77 20.65 -12.09
CA SER A 93 -6.98 20.84 -10.88
C SER A 93 -7.16 19.62 -9.98
N ILE A 94 -6.05 18.96 -9.63
CA ILE A 94 -6.08 17.78 -8.76
C ILE A 94 -5.17 17.94 -7.55
N GLN A 95 -5.58 17.32 -6.46
CA GLN A 95 -4.70 16.96 -5.35
C GLN A 95 -4.29 15.51 -5.51
N TRP A 96 -3.06 15.18 -5.10
CA TRP A 96 -2.50 13.86 -5.35
C TRP A 96 -1.62 13.41 -4.18
N SER A 97 -1.56 12.10 -3.95
CA SER A 97 -0.56 11.50 -3.07
C SER A 97 -0.05 10.19 -3.65
N GLY A 98 1.25 10.12 -3.85
CA GLY A 98 1.95 9.03 -4.50
C GLY A 98 2.66 8.12 -3.50
N ARG A 99 2.47 6.81 -3.67
CA ARG A 99 3.08 5.76 -2.86
C ARG A 99 3.74 4.72 -3.74
N LEU A 100 4.89 4.21 -3.31
CA LEU A 100 5.60 3.13 -3.98
C LEU A 100 5.03 1.80 -3.51
N PHE A 101 4.47 1.00 -4.42
CA PHE A 101 3.85 -0.27 -4.08
C PHE A 101 4.87 -1.24 -3.44
N SER A 102 6.08 -1.24 -3.97
CA SER A 102 7.14 -2.20 -3.66
C SER A 102 7.94 -1.91 -2.39
N LYS A 103 7.77 -0.72 -1.81
CA LYS A 103 8.40 -0.29 -0.56
C LYS A 103 7.36 -0.21 0.55
N GLN A 104 6.44 -1.17 0.62
CA GLN A 104 5.38 -1.23 1.63
C GLN A 104 4.49 0.04 1.64
N GLY A 105 4.21 0.61 0.46
CA GLY A 105 3.39 1.82 0.35
C GLY A 105 4.09 3.11 0.80
N LEU A 106 5.42 3.13 0.82
CA LEU A 106 6.20 4.32 1.17
C LEU A 106 5.81 5.52 0.30
N SER A 107 5.41 6.61 0.94
CA SER A 107 5.08 7.86 0.25
C SER A 107 6.32 8.45 -0.42
N TYR A 108 6.22 8.75 -1.70
CA TYR A 108 7.27 9.46 -2.44
C TYR A 108 6.89 10.92 -2.73
N GLY A 109 5.65 11.33 -2.48
CA GLY A 109 5.21 12.69 -2.71
C GLY A 109 3.73 12.84 -2.39
N ARG A 110 3.33 14.01 -1.91
CA ARG A 110 1.94 14.35 -1.65
C ARG A 110 1.75 15.84 -1.81
N CYS A 111 0.68 16.20 -2.49
CA CYS A 111 0.12 17.52 -2.44
C CYS A 111 -1.30 17.43 -1.86
N ALA A 112 -1.46 17.95 -0.64
CA ALA A 112 -2.75 18.04 0.04
C ALA A 112 -3.28 19.48 0.11
N ASP A 113 -2.42 20.47 -0.12
CA ASP A 113 -2.75 21.89 -0.01
C ASP A 113 -3.24 22.45 -1.35
N ALA A 114 -3.93 23.59 -1.30
CA ALA A 114 -4.42 24.27 -2.49
C ALA A 114 -3.26 24.88 -3.32
N GLU A 115 -2.15 25.22 -2.66
CA GLU A 115 -1.00 25.88 -3.29
C GLU A 115 -0.23 24.96 -4.25
N CYS A 116 -0.17 23.67 -3.92
CA CYS A 116 0.57 22.67 -4.70
C CYS A 116 -0.33 21.91 -5.70
N GLU A 117 -1.61 22.30 -5.86
CA GLU A 117 -2.55 21.61 -6.76
C GLU A 117 -1.97 21.45 -8.16
N LEU A 118 -1.95 20.21 -8.65
CA LEU A 118 -1.48 19.93 -9.99
C LEU A 118 -2.54 20.37 -11.00
N ARG A 119 -2.18 21.34 -11.83
CA ARG A 119 -3.02 21.84 -12.92
C ARG A 119 -2.45 21.41 -14.25
N PHE A 120 -3.21 20.63 -14.99
CA PHE A 120 -2.80 20.14 -16.32
C PHE A 120 -4.01 20.03 -17.24
N ARG A 121 -3.75 19.84 -18.55
CA ARG A 121 -4.80 19.59 -19.53
C ARG A 121 -4.83 18.10 -19.83
N VAL A 122 -6.00 17.48 -19.70
CA VAL A 122 -6.13 16.05 -19.99
C VAL A 122 -5.80 15.81 -21.47
N GLY A 123 -4.87 14.90 -21.74
CA GLY A 123 -4.36 14.56 -23.07
C GLY A 123 -3.16 15.39 -23.56
N ASP A 124 -2.58 16.27 -22.74
CA ASP A 124 -1.44 17.11 -23.15
C ASP A 124 -0.07 16.40 -23.10
N GLY A 125 0.02 15.22 -22.48
CA GLY A 125 1.26 14.46 -22.33
C GLY A 125 2.26 15.06 -21.34
N SER A 126 1.86 16.05 -20.53
CA SER A 126 2.69 16.65 -19.47
C SER A 126 2.72 15.81 -18.18
N THR A 127 1.72 14.93 -18.02
CA THR A 127 1.57 14.04 -16.87
C THR A 127 1.88 12.59 -17.23
N ILE A 128 2.07 11.76 -16.21
CA ILE A 128 2.20 10.31 -16.40
C ILE A 128 0.96 9.76 -17.12
N LEU A 129 1.17 8.87 -18.10
CA LEU A 129 0.12 8.35 -18.97
C LEU A 129 -1.00 7.67 -18.18
N GLY A 130 -0.64 6.95 -17.11
CA GLY A 130 -1.62 6.31 -16.22
C GLY A 130 -2.49 7.30 -15.45
N LEU A 131 -1.97 8.48 -15.11
CA LEU A 131 -2.77 9.54 -14.48
C LEU A 131 -3.72 10.17 -15.50
N ASP A 132 -3.21 10.48 -16.69
CA ASP A 132 -4.04 11.06 -17.75
C ASP A 132 -5.24 10.16 -18.09
N GLN A 133 -4.99 8.87 -18.26
CA GLN A 133 -6.04 7.88 -18.52
C GLN A 133 -6.94 7.64 -17.29
N GLY A 134 -6.36 7.62 -16.10
CA GLY A 134 -7.11 7.37 -14.85
C GLY A 134 -8.03 8.52 -14.44
N VAL A 135 -7.74 9.75 -14.85
CA VAL A 135 -8.58 10.93 -14.59
C VAL A 135 -9.77 11.02 -15.55
N ARG A 136 -9.68 10.43 -16.75
CA ARG A 136 -10.80 10.40 -17.70
C ARG A 136 -12.03 9.74 -17.06
N GLY A 137 -13.19 10.38 -17.18
CA GLY A 137 -14.45 9.92 -16.59
C GLY A 137 -14.60 10.17 -15.08
N MET A 138 -13.58 10.75 -14.43
CA MET A 138 -13.70 11.19 -13.03
C MET A 138 -14.51 12.49 -12.95
N ARG A 139 -15.34 12.63 -11.91
CA ARG A 139 -16.14 13.84 -11.68
C ARG A 139 -15.51 14.72 -10.61
N GLU A 140 -15.71 16.03 -10.74
CA GLU A 140 -15.27 17.00 -9.73
C GLU A 140 -15.83 16.66 -8.34
N GLY A 141 -14.95 16.75 -7.33
CA GLY A 141 -15.20 16.30 -5.96
C GLY A 141 -14.89 14.81 -5.73
N GLY A 142 -14.58 14.05 -6.78
CA GLY A 142 -14.28 12.63 -6.66
C GLY A 142 -12.94 12.33 -6.01
N VAL A 143 -12.80 11.11 -5.48
CA VAL A 143 -11.54 10.56 -4.97
C VAL A 143 -11.34 9.16 -5.55
N ARG A 144 -10.20 8.96 -6.21
CA ARG A 144 -9.86 7.73 -6.94
C ARG A 144 -8.42 7.31 -6.62
N ARG A 145 -8.20 6.02 -6.37
CA ARG A 145 -6.86 5.42 -6.34
C ARG A 145 -6.55 4.78 -7.68
N LEU A 146 -5.36 5.08 -8.20
CA LEU A 146 -4.82 4.51 -9.42
C LEU A 146 -3.64 3.61 -9.06
N ILE A 147 -3.63 2.39 -9.58
CA ILE A 147 -2.48 1.49 -9.54
C ILE A 147 -1.88 1.49 -10.94
N ILE A 148 -0.76 2.19 -11.06
CA ILE A 148 -0.14 2.49 -12.35
C ILE A 148 1.06 1.57 -12.52
N PRO A 149 1.06 0.70 -13.54
CA PRO A 149 2.19 -0.16 -13.81
C PRO A 149 3.39 0.67 -14.34
N PRO A 150 4.63 0.17 -14.18
CA PRO A 150 5.84 0.88 -14.61
C PRO A 150 5.80 1.50 -16.01
N PRO A 151 5.32 0.82 -17.08
CA PRO A 151 5.30 1.39 -18.43
C PRO A 151 4.42 2.65 -18.56
N LEU A 152 3.41 2.81 -17.69
CA LEU A 152 2.47 3.94 -17.70
C LEU A 152 2.80 5.00 -16.64
N ALA A 153 3.83 4.76 -15.81
CA ALA A 153 4.29 5.65 -14.76
C ALA A 153 5.32 6.66 -15.31
N TYR A 154 6.52 6.70 -14.73
CA TYR A 154 7.60 7.60 -15.16
C TYR A 154 8.49 6.91 -16.20
N GLN A 155 8.91 7.67 -17.22
CA GLN A 155 9.77 7.20 -18.30
C GLN A 155 11.14 7.92 -18.25
N GLU A 156 12.21 7.19 -18.53
CA GLU A 156 13.57 7.75 -18.52
C GLU A 156 13.67 8.83 -19.61
N GLY A 157 14.19 10.01 -19.27
CA GLY A 157 14.33 11.15 -20.20
C GLY A 157 13.09 12.04 -20.35
N LYS A 158 11.97 11.78 -19.66
CA LYS A 158 10.81 12.68 -19.63
C LYS A 158 10.58 13.25 -18.24
N LEU A 159 10.34 14.56 -18.17
CA LEU A 159 9.93 15.23 -16.93
C LEU A 159 8.40 15.19 -16.81
N LEU A 160 7.87 14.08 -16.30
CA LEU A 160 6.43 13.87 -16.15
C LEU A 160 5.98 14.27 -14.75
N GLN A 161 4.81 14.89 -14.66
CA GLN A 161 4.17 15.25 -13.39
C GLN A 161 3.14 14.19 -12.97
N PRO A 162 2.80 14.08 -11.66
CA PRO A 162 3.30 14.87 -10.54
C PRO A 162 4.72 14.51 -10.10
N LEU A 163 5.49 15.44 -9.54
CA LEU A 163 6.79 15.15 -8.91
C LEU A 163 6.82 15.73 -7.50
N PRO A 164 7.50 15.07 -6.54
CA PRO A 164 7.70 15.63 -5.22
C PRO A 164 8.60 16.87 -5.29
N GLU A 165 8.40 17.83 -4.39
CA GLU A 165 9.23 19.04 -4.31
C GLU A 165 10.64 18.72 -3.79
N SER A 166 10.73 17.89 -2.75
CA SER A 166 11.99 17.48 -2.10
C SER A 166 12.86 16.60 -3.01
N ASP A 167 14.14 16.93 -3.11
CA ASP A 167 15.10 16.18 -3.93
C ASP A 167 15.36 14.76 -3.42
N ASP A 168 15.31 14.53 -2.11
CA ASP A 168 15.46 13.19 -1.53
C ASP A 168 14.30 12.26 -1.96
N MET A 169 13.10 12.82 -2.01
CA MET A 169 11.92 12.13 -2.49
C MET A 169 12.01 11.84 -3.99
N LYS A 170 12.51 12.78 -4.81
CA LYS A 170 12.77 12.55 -6.25
C LYS A 170 13.79 11.44 -6.46
N ARG A 171 14.91 11.47 -5.73
CA ARG A 171 15.95 10.43 -5.78
C ARG A 171 15.38 9.05 -5.41
N ARG A 172 14.53 8.99 -4.38
CA ARG A 172 13.87 7.74 -3.96
C ARG A 172 12.89 7.21 -5.00
N LEU A 173 12.07 8.09 -5.59
CA LEU A 173 11.16 7.73 -6.67
C LEU A 173 11.95 7.14 -7.84
N TYR A 174 12.94 7.85 -8.37
CA TYR A 174 13.70 7.42 -9.54
C TYR A 174 14.54 6.17 -9.28
N SER A 175 15.15 6.05 -8.09
CA SER A 175 15.89 4.83 -7.73
C SER A 175 15.01 3.59 -7.57
N THR A 176 13.71 3.77 -7.34
CA THR A 176 12.75 2.66 -7.27
C THR A 176 12.21 2.33 -8.66
N VAL A 177 11.78 3.33 -9.41
CA VAL A 177 11.15 3.15 -10.73
C VAL A 177 12.17 2.72 -11.80
N PHE A 178 13.38 3.29 -11.80
CA PHE A 178 14.41 3.03 -12.82
C PHE A 178 15.50 2.04 -12.36
N ASN A 179 15.17 1.13 -11.46
CA ASN A 179 16.17 0.20 -10.95
C ASN A 179 16.52 -0.92 -11.96
N LYS A 180 17.57 -0.70 -12.75
CA LYS A 180 18.06 -1.63 -13.80
C LYS A 180 18.41 -3.03 -13.26
N VAL A 181 18.94 -3.12 -12.04
CA VAL A 181 19.32 -4.41 -11.41
C VAL A 181 18.09 -5.28 -11.17
N ARG A 182 16.94 -4.67 -10.85
CA ARG A 182 15.71 -5.40 -10.53
C ARG A 182 14.96 -5.82 -11.77
N VAL A 183 15.02 -5.02 -12.83
CA VAL A 183 14.49 -5.37 -14.16
C VAL A 183 15.22 -6.61 -14.71
N ALA A 184 16.55 -6.69 -14.53
CA ALA A 184 17.34 -7.83 -14.97
C ALA A 184 16.98 -9.16 -14.27
N ASN A 185 16.37 -9.10 -13.09
CA ASN A 185 15.95 -10.29 -12.33
C ASN A 185 14.53 -10.78 -12.67
N GLY A 186 13.87 -10.21 -13.69
CA GLY A 186 12.51 -10.59 -14.08
C GLY A 186 11.39 -10.07 -13.16
N GLU A 187 11.74 -9.24 -12.16
CA GLU A 187 10.82 -8.70 -11.16
C GLU A 187 10.37 -7.25 -11.51
N GLY A 188 10.68 -6.78 -12.72
CA GLY A 188 10.51 -5.38 -13.13
C GLY A 188 9.06 -4.85 -13.05
N ASP A 189 8.07 -5.68 -13.31
CA ASP A 189 6.66 -5.24 -13.44
C ASP A 189 6.02 -4.88 -12.10
N THR A 190 6.19 -5.69 -11.06
CA THR A 190 5.62 -5.43 -9.74
C THR A 190 6.36 -4.30 -9.00
N LEU A 191 7.63 -4.05 -9.38
CA LEU A 191 8.54 -3.21 -8.61
C LEU A 191 8.57 -1.73 -9.03
N GLY A 192 8.21 -1.44 -10.27
CA GLY A 192 8.00 -0.07 -10.74
C GLY A 192 6.55 0.41 -10.59
N THR A 193 5.67 -0.44 -10.04
CA THR A 193 4.26 -0.09 -9.84
C THR A 193 4.13 0.98 -8.76
N ILE A 194 3.40 2.05 -9.09
CA ILE A 194 3.09 3.14 -8.17
C ILE A 194 1.59 3.18 -7.89
N SER A 195 1.23 3.54 -6.66
CA SER A 195 -0.14 3.84 -6.26
C SER A 195 -0.28 5.35 -6.16
N LEU A 196 -1.28 5.90 -6.83
CA LEU A 196 -1.56 7.34 -6.82
C LEU A 196 -2.99 7.57 -6.37
N ASP A 197 -3.15 8.19 -5.20
CA ASP A 197 -4.45 8.63 -4.71
C ASP A 197 -4.69 10.04 -5.24
N VAL A 198 -5.78 10.23 -5.98
CA VAL A 198 -6.12 11.47 -6.69
C VAL A 198 -7.46 11.99 -6.19
N SER A 199 -7.53 13.28 -5.91
CA SER A 199 -8.79 14.01 -5.64
C SER A 199 -8.95 15.11 -6.67
N LEU A 200 -10.03 15.03 -7.45
CA LEU A 200 -10.35 16.01 -8.49
C LEU A 200 -11.05 17.20 -7.85
N LYS A 201 -10.39 18.36 -7.81
CA LYS A 201 -10.91 19.55 -7.13
C LYS A 201 -11.72 20.46 -8.03
N ARG A 202 -11.28 20.63 -9.27
CA ARG A 202 -11.95 21.52 -10.22
C ARG A 202 -11.75 21.06 -11.64
N VAL A 203 -12.80 21.19 -12.46
CA VAL A 203 -12.74 21.01 -13.91
C VAL A 203 -13.17 22.30 -14.58
N ARG A 204 -12.34 22.89 -15.43
CA ARG A 204 -12.72 24.04 -16.26
C ARG A 204 -13.25 23.53 -17.59
N THR A 205 -14.56 23.56 -17.75
CA THR A 205 -15.22 23.48 -19.06
C THR A 205 -15.15 24.85 -19.70
N GLY A 206 -14.59 24.93 -20.92
CA GLY A 206 -14.43 26.16 -21.67
C GLY A 206 -15.76 26.73 -22.16
#